data_AF-A0A7V7E8E5-F1
#
_entry.id   AF-A0A7V7E8E5-F1
#
_cell.length_a   1.000
_cell.length_b   1.000
_cell.length_c   1.000
_cell.angle_alpha   90.00
_cell.angle_beta   90.00
_cell.angle_gamma   90.00
#
_symmetry.space_group_name_H-M   'P 1'
#
loop_
_entity.id
_entity.type
_entity.pdbx_description
1 polymer ?
#
loop_
_entity_poly.entity_id
_entity_poly.type
_entity_poly.pdbx_seq_one_letter_code
_entity_poly.pdbx_strand_id
1 'polypeptide(L)'
;MTKLKKYLFDLNFDAPDGGASQLARREMEAEDAPLPPVEEIPPPPTFSEEELTLARDQAFEAGRQAGIQEAEATTERRVATALESLAGHLAAIKDTQELANEALLKDCIALAATIIRKMLPELTRRSGTEEIEAVVHQCLTQIDKDTRVTVRLHPAEVELIREQTREIADNTSFDGKLVFTADPR
;
A
#
# COMPACT_ATOMS: atom_id res chain seq x y z
N MET A 1 -47.12 -28.57 -33.61
CA MET A 1 -46.33 -29.81 -33.49
C MET A 1 -46.05 -30.32 -34.90
N THR A 2 -44.95 -29.88 -35.50
CA THR A 2 -44.58 -30.14 -36.90
C THR A 2 -43.97 -31.54 -37.01
N LYS A 3 -44.59 -32.45 -37.77
CA LYS A 3 -44.11 -33.84 -37.94
C LYS A 3 -42.87 -33.87 -38.84
N LEU A 4 -41.76 -34.37 -38.29
CA LEU A 4 -40.51 -34.66 -39.03
C LEU A 4 -40.77 -35.73 -40.12
N LYS A 5 -40.48 -35.43 -41.39
CA LYS A 5 -40.41 -36.45 -42.45
C LYS A 5 -38.99 -37.04 -42.47
N LYS A 6 -38.86 -38.32 -42.13
CA LYS A 6 -37.63 -39.10 -42.34
C LYS A 6 -37.54 -39.50 -43.81
N TYR A 7 -36.45 -39.11 -44.47
CA TYR A 7 -36.11 -39.60 -45.80
C TYR A 7 -35.35 -40.92 -45.64
N LEU A 8 -35.97 -42.03 -46.03
CA LEU A 8 -35.31 -43.33 -46.19
C LEU A 8 -34.92 -43.44 -47.67
N PHE A 9 -33.62 -43.52 -47.93
CA PHE A 9 -33.03 -43.64 -49.27
C PHE A 9 -33.16 -45.07 -49.80
N ASP A 10 -34.40 -45.51 -50.01
CA ASP A 10 -34.74 -46.86 -50.45
C ASP A 10 -35.01 -46.87 -51.97
N LEU A 11 -34.00 -46.47 -52.75
CA LEU A 11 -34.01 -46.63 -54.21
C LEU A 11 -33.19 -47.87 -54.55
N ASN A 12 -33.89 -48.94 -54.92
CA ASN A 12 -33.30 -50.16 -55.44
C ASN A 12 -33.02 -49.96 -56.94
N PHE A 13 -31.75 -50.03 -57.36
CA PHE A 13 -31.30 -49.69 -58.73
C PHE A 13 -31.31 -50.87 -59.72
N ASP A 14 -31.78 -52.05 -59.30
CA ASP A 14 -31.64 -53.31 -60.05
C ASP A 14 -32.94 -53.78 -60.74
N ALA A 15 -33.93 -52.89 -60.89
CA ALA A 15 -35.18 -53.18 -61.61
C ALA A 15 -35.15 -52.55 -63.03
N PRO A 16 -35.49 -53.31 -64.09
CA PRO A 16 -35.47 -52.81 -65.46
C PRO A 16 -36.49 -51.69 -65.64
N ASP A 17 -36.05 -50.60 -66.27
CA ASP A 17 -36.71 -49.31 -66.51
C ASP A 17 -38.24 -49.32 -66.60
N GLY A 18 -38.91 -49.36 -65.45
CA GLY A 18 -40.30 -48.92 -65.27
C GLY A 18 -40.40 -47.43 -64.89
N GLY A 19 -39.25 -46.80 -64.63
CA GLY A 19 -39.15 -45.44 -64.11
C GLY A 19 -39.64 -44.38 -65.08
N ALA A 20 -39.42 -44.54 -66.39
CA ALA A 20 -39.85 -43.55 -67.37
C ALA A 20 -41.37 -43.34 -67.40
N SER A 21 -42.16 -44.41 -67.20
CA SER A 21 -43.63 -44.33 -67.15
C SER A 21 -44.14 -43.75 -65.83
N GLN A 22 -43.46 -44.00 -64.72
CA GLN A 22 -43.81 -43.43 -63.41
C GLN A 22 -43.35 -41.99 -63.24
N LEU A 23 -42.21 -41.62 -63.82
CA LEU A 23 -41.71 -40.25 -63.91
C LEU A 23 -42.60 -39.43 -64.82
N ALA A 24 -42.95 -39.93 -66.02
CA ALA A 24 -43.89 -39.23 -66.91
C ALA A 24 -45.30 -39.11 -66.32
N ARG A 25 -45.80 -40.12 -65.59
CA ARG A 25 -47.07 -40.00 -64.85
C ARG A 25 -46.97 -39.05 -63.67
N ARG A 26 -45.85 -39.02 -62.93
CA ARG A 26 -45.63 -38.05 -61.85
C ARG A 26 -45.39 -36.64 -62.37
N GLU A 27 -44.80 -36.47 -63.55
CA GLU A 27 -44.62 -35.18 -64.24
C GLU A 27 -45.98 -34.69 -64.76
N MET A 28 -46.80 -35.55 -65.37
CA MET A 28 -48.17 -35.20 -65.77
C MET A 28 -49.11 -34.95 -64.56
N GLU A 29 -49.00 -35.72 -63.48
CA GLU A 29 -49.76 -35.47 -62.23
C GLU A 29 -49.21 -34.27 -61.43
N ALA A 30 -47.94 -33.87 -61.63
CA ALA A 30 -47.35 -32.67 -61.03
C ALA A 30 -47.57 -31.40 -61.87
N GLU A 31 -47.75 -31.51 -63.19
CA GLU A 31 -48.18 -30.41 -64.06
C GLU A 31 -49.63 -29.99 -63.78
N ASP A 32 -50.49 -30.93 -63.35
CA ASP A 32 -51.89 -30.68 -63.01
C ASP A 32 -52.13 -30.56 -61.48
N ALA A 33 -51.06 -30.64 -60.68
CA ALA A 33 -51.11 -30.26 -59.28
C ALA A 33 -51.04 -28.72 -59.18
N PRO A 34 -51.92 -28.06 -58.42
CA PRO A 34 -51.82 -26.62 -58.24
C PRO A 34 -50.42 -26.28 -57.71
N LEU A 35 -49.71 -25.43 -58.45
CA LEU A 35 -48.43 -24.87 -58.01
C LEU A 35 -48.58 -24.44 -56.55
N PRO A 36 -47.69 -24.87 -55.63
CA PRO A 36 -47.73 -24.34 -54.27
C PRO A 36 -47.68 -22.81 -54.38
N PRO A 37 -48.49 -22.07 -53.59
CA PRO A 37 -48.49 -20.62 -53.66
C PRO A 37 -47.05 -20.14 -53.58
N VAL A 38 -46.62 -19.33 -54.55
CA VAL A 38 -45.34 -18.64 -54.45
C VAL A 38 -45.45 -17.83 -53.16
N GLU A 39 -44.75 -18.25 -52.10
CA GLU A 39 -44.59 -17.43 -50.91
C GLU A 39 -43.91 -16.16 -51.40
N GLU A 40 -44.70 -15.09 -51.51
CA GLU A 40 -44.20 -13.74 -51.79
C GLU A 40 -43.21 -13.42 -50.69
N ILE A 41 -41.91 -13.65 -50.95
CA ILE A 41 -40.85 -13.17 -50.08
C ILE A 41 -41.09 -11.66 -50.00
N PRO A 42 -41.41 -11.11 -48.82
CA PRO A 42 -41.69 -9.70 -48.71
C PRO A 42 -40.50 -8.95 -49.32
N PRO A 43 -40.74 -7.94 -50.16
CA PRO A 43 -39.67 -7.21 -50.81
C PRO A 43 -38.67 -6.75 -49.73
N PRO A 44 -37.36 -6.86 -49.99
CA PRO A 44 -36.35 -6.44 -49.02
C PRO A 44 -36.66 -5.00 -48.59
N PRO A 45 -36.51 -4.67 -47.30
CA PRO A 45 -36.89 -3.35 -46.79
C PRO A 45 -36.16 -2.27 -47.59
N THR A 46 -36.93 -1.47 -48.31
CA THR A 46 -36.42 -0.33 -49.07
C THR A 46 -36.45 0.88 -48.15
N PHE A 47 -35.28 1.33 -47.73
CA PHE A 47 -35.15 2.55 -46.96
C PHE A 47 -35.13 3.76 -47.88
N SER A 48 -35.76 4.85 -47.46
CA SER A 48 -35.61 6.12 -48.17
C SER A 48 -34.21 6.70 -47.93
N GLU A 49 -33.74 7.55 -48.84
CA GLU A 49 -32.44 8.24 -48.66
C GLU A 49 -32.43 9.09 -47.38
N GLU A 50 -33.58 9.67 -47.01
CA GLU A 50 -33.75 10.47 -45.79
C GLU A 50 -33.66 9.62 -44.51
N GLU A 51 -34.19 8.40 -44.52
CA GLU A 51 -34.05 7.46 -43.39
C GLU A 51 -32.59 7.02 -43.21
N LEU A 52 -31.87 6.79 -44.31
CA LEU A 52 -30.46 6.39 -44.27
C LEU A 52 -29.55 7.53 -43.80
N THR A 53 -29.82 8.79 -44.17
CA THR A 53 -29.05 9.94 -43.66
C THR A 53 -29.31 10.16 -42.18
N LEU A 54 -30.58 10.11 -41.75
CA LEU A 54 -30.94 10.25 -40.33
C LEU A 54 -30.31 9.15 -39.46
N ALA A 55 -30.33 7.89 -39.92
CA ALA A 55 -29.68 6.80 -39.22
C ALA A 55 -28.14 6.96 -39.15
N ARG A 56 -27.52 7.50 -40.20
CA ARG A 56 -26.08 7.81 -40.23
C ARG A 56 -25.71 8.90 -39.23
N ASP A 57 -26.47 9.98 -39.20
CA ASP A 57 -26.22 11.11 -38.30
C ASP A 57 -26.39 10.69 -36.84
N GLN A 58 -27.45 9.93 -36.53
CA GLN A 58 -27.67 9.36 -35.19
C GLN A 58 -26.55 8.41 -34.77
N ALA A 59 -26.12 7.52 -35.67
CA ALA A 59 -25.02 6.59 -35.38
C ALA A 59 -23.70 7.35 -35.18
N PHE A 60 -23.44 8.40 -35.96
CA PHE A 60 -22.27 9.25 -35.82
C PHE A 60 -22.27 9.99 -34.48
N GLU A 61 -23.40 10.58 -34.08
CA GLU A 61 -23.53 11.26 -32.80
C GLU A 61 -23.37 10.30 -31.62
N ALA A 62 -24.01 9.13 -31.68
CA ALA A 62 -23.88 8.08 -30.67
C ALA A 62 -22.43 7.59 -30.56
N GLY A 63 -21.76 7.35 -31.69
CA GLY A 63 -20.34 6.97 -31.73
C GLY A 63 -19.42 8.05 -31.16
N ARG A 64 -19.69 9.33 -31.48
CA ARG A 64 -18.95 10.47 -30.92
C ARG A 64 -19.12 10.56 -29.41
N GLN A 65 -20.35 10.41 -28.90
CA GLN A 65 -20.61 10.41 -27.46
C GLN A 65 -19.94 9.24 -26.74
N ALA A 66 -20.01 8.03 -27.31
CA ALA A 66 -19.34 6.86 -26.78
C ALA A 66 -17.82 7.04 -26.73
N GLY A 67 -17.23 7.60 -27.79
CA GLY A 67 -15.79 7.90 -27.84
C GLY A 67 -15.35 8.95 -26.81
N ILE A 68 -16.16 9.98 -26.58
CA ILE A 68 -15.88 10.98 -25.52
C ILE A 68 -15.91 10.31 -24.15
N GLN A 69 -16.93 9.52 -23.85
CA GLN A 69 -17.05 8.82 -22.56
C GLN A 69 -15.91 7.82 -22.33
N GLU A 70 -15.51 7.08 -23.37
CA GLU A 70 -14.38 6.14 -23.27
C GLU A 70 -13.05 6.88 -23.05
N ALA A 71 -12.84 8.01 -23.71
CA ALA A 71 -11.65 8.85 -23.54
C ALA A 71 -11.58 9.45 -22.12
N GLU A 72 -12.70 9.93 -21.60
CA GLU A 72 -12.83 10.42 -20.22
C GLU A 72 -12.53 9.31 -19.22
N ALA A 73 -13.19 8.15 -19.34
CA ALA A 73 -12.96 7.00 -18.45
C ALA A 73 -11.51 6.49 -18.50
N THR A 74 -10.88 6.51 -19.68
CA THR A 74 -9.47 6.14 -19.82
C THR A 74 -8.55 7.16 -19.14
N THR A 75 -8.87 8.45 -19.24
CA THR A 75 -8.11 9.52 -18.58
C THR A 75 -8.24 9.42 -17.07
N GLU A 76 -9.45 9.22 -16.55
CA GLU A 76 -9.70 9.02 -15.12
C GLU A 76 -8.93 7.80 -14.58
N ARG A 77 -8.95 6.67 -15.28
CA ARG A 77 -8.16 5.49 -14.91
C ARG A 77 -6.66 5.79 -14.86
N ARG A 78 -6.13 6.50 -15.85
CA ARG A 78 -4.71 6.90 -15.88
C ARG A 78 -4.36 7.81 -14.70
N VAL A 79 -5.23 8.77 -14.38
CA VAL A 79 -5.06 9.66 -13.22
C VAL A 79 -5.08 8.84 -11.93
N ALA A 80 -6.03 7.92 -11.76
CA ALA A 80 -6.11 7.06 -10.58
C ALA A 80 -4.84 6.21 -10.40
N THR A 81 -4.37 5.54 -11.45
CA THR A 81 -3.12 4.76 -11.41
C THR A 81 -1.90 5.63 -11.10
N ALA A 82 -1.83 6.85 -11.64
CA ALA A 82 -0.75 7.78 -11.33
C ALA A 82 -0.78 8.23 -9.86
N LEU A 83 -1.96 8.47 -9.30
CA LEU A 83 -2.13 8.82 -7.88
C LEU A 83 -1.79 7.65 -6.95
N GLU A 84 -2.17 6.41 -7.30
CA GLU A 84 -1.78 5.21 -6.56
C GLU A 84 -0.26 5.02 -6.56
N SER A 85 0.38 5.21 -7.73
CA SER A 85 1.84 5.16 -7.85
C SER A 85 2.51 6.24 -7.00
N LEU A 86 2.00 7.47 -7.03
CA LEU A 86 2.50 8.58 -6.20
C LEU A 86 2.36 8.26 -4.70
N ALA A 87 1.20 7.75 -4.29
CA ALA A 87 0.96 7.36 -2.90
C ALA A 87 1.95 6.28 -2.44
N GLY A 88 2.23 5.28 -3.30
CA GLY A 88 3.24 4.26 -3.05
C GLY A 88 4.65 4.84 -2.87
N HIS A 89 5.06 5.76 -3.76
CA HIS A 89 6.36 6.43 -3.63
C HIS A 89 6.46 7.28 -2.37
N LEU A 90 5.41 8.01 -1.99
CA LEU A 90 5.39 8.81 -0.77
C LEU A 90 5.49 7.95 0.49
N ALA A 91 4.81 6.78 0.51
CA ALA A 91 4.96 5.82 1.60
C ALA A 91 6.40 5.30 1.70
N ALA A 92 7.02 4.91 0.58
CA ALA A 92 8.40 4.45 0.57
C ALA A 92 9.41 5.53 1.03
N ILE A 93 9.19 6.78 0.63
CA ILE A 93 10.01 7.92 1.11
C ILE A 93 9.84 8.10 2.62
N LYS A 94 8.61 8.03 3.13
CA LYS A 94 8.33 8.14 4.55
C LYS A 94 9.06 7.06 5.35
N ASP A 95 8.95 5.79 4.94
CA ASP A 95 9.60 4.66 5.62
C ASP A 95 11.13 4.81 5.59
N THR A 96 11.69 5.23 4.46
CA THR A 96 13.13 5.49 4.32
C THR A 96 13.59 6.63 5.24
N GLN A 97 12.78 7.68 5.36
CA GLN A 97 13.08 8.82 6.23
C GLN A 97 13.01 8.45 7.70
N GLU A 98 12.04 7.62 8.11
CA GLU A 98 11.96 7.13 9.49
C GLU A 98 13.19 6.31 9.87
N LEU A 99 13.63 5.39 9.00
CA LEU A 99 14.87 4.63 9.19
C LEU A 99 16.11 5.54 9.27
N ALA A 100 16.20 6.54 8.39
CA ALA A 100 17.31 7.50 8.40
C ALA A 100 17.34 8.34 9.69
N ASN A 101 16.17 8.77 10.18
CA ASN A 101 16.06 9.52 11.43
C ASN A 101 16.49 8.68 12.63
N GLU A 102 16.08 7.41 12.70
CA GLU A 102 16.52 6.51 13.77
C GLU A 102 18.03 6.27 13.77
N ALA A 103 18.63 6.07 12.59
CA ALA A 103 20.07 5.93 12.45
C ALA A 103 20.79 7.20 12.90
N LEU A 104 20.32 8.37 12.44
CA LEU A 104 20.88 9.66 12.81
C LEU A 104 20.80 9.92 14.32
N LEU A 105 19.69 9.57 14.97
CA LEU A 105 19.57 9.69 16.43
C LEU A 105 20.60 8.83 17.17
N LYS A 106 20.79 7.58 16.72
CA LYS A 106 21.81 6.67 17.31
C LYS A 106 23.21 7.24 17.13
N ASP A 107 23.53 7.74 15.94
CA ASP A 107 24.83 8.34 15.64
C ASP A 107 25.08 9.61 16.46
N CYS A 108 24.07 10.46 16.62
CA CYS A 108 24.16 11.65 17.46
C CYS A 108 24.42 11.30 18.93
N ILE A 109 23.73 10.29 19.48
CA ILE A 109 23.96 9.82 20.85
C ILE A 109 25.37 9.24 20.99
N ALA A 110 25.81 8.42 20.03
CA ALA A 110 27.14 7.84 20.02
C ALA A 110 28.23 8.93 19.94
N LEU A 111 28.01 9.96 19.11
CA LEU A 111 28.89 11.11 18.98
C LEU A 111 28.95 11.91 20.29
N ALA A 112 27.82 12.24 20.88
CA ALA A 112 27.75 12.97 22.16
C ALA A 112 28.49 12.18 23.27
N ALA A 113 28.23 10.88 23.39
CA ALA A 113 28.93 10.02 24.34
C ALA A 113 30.43 9.97 24.07
N THR A 114 30.85 9.98 22.81
CA THR A 114 32.27 9.99 22.42
C THR A 114 32.94 11.31 22.77
N ILE A 115 32.26 12.43 22.55
CA ILE A 115 32.75 13.76 22.94
C ILE A 115 32.92 13.82 24.46
N ILE A 116 31.91 13.41 25.22
CA ILE A 116 31.96 13.40 26.69
C ILE A 116 33.09 12.49 27.17
N ARG A 117 33.22 11.27 26.66
CA ARG A 117 34.32 10.36 27.03
C ARG A 117 35.72 10.94 26.74
N LYS A 118 35.85 11.77 25.70
CA LYS A 118 37.12 12.43 25.38
C LYS A 118 37.40 13.63 26.28
N MET A 119 36.36 14.39 26.65
CA MET A 119 36.50 15.58 27.48
C MET A 119 36.63 15.24 28.97
N LEU A 120 35.93 14.19 29.43
CA LEU A 120 35.80 13.84 30.84
C LEU A 120 37.16 13.68 31.56
N PRO A 121 38.19 12.99 31.02
CA PRO A 121 39.46 12.83 31.74
C PRO A 121 40.14 14.17 32.07
N GLU A 122 40.13 15.12 31.13
CA GLU A 122 40.72 16.45 31.35
C GLU A 122 39.86 17.33 32.26
N LEU A 123 38.53 17.20 32.19
CA LEU A 123 37.62 17.89 33.12
C LEU A 123 37.80 17.37 34.55
N THR A 124 37.81 16.05 34.75
CA THR A 124 38.05 15.42 36.06
C THR A 124 39.40 15.80 36.63
N ARG A 125 40.45 15.88 35.81
CA ARG A 125 41.77 16.32 36.25
C ARG A 125 41.81 17.77 36.74
N ARG A 126 40.95 18.65 36.20
CA ARG A 126 40.92 20.08 36.54
C ARG A 126 40.00 20.41 37.72
N SER A 127 38.82 19.82 37.75
CA SER A 127 37.75 20.18 38.69
C SER A 127 36.92 18.98 39.15
N GLY A 128 37.47 17.76 39.10
CA GLY A 128 36.73 16.55 39.47
C GLY A 128 36.24 16.55 40.92
N THR A 129 37.06 17.05 41.84
CA THR A 129 36.72 17.14 43.26
C THR A 129 35.58 18.13 43.51
N GLU A 130 35.63 19.32 42.90
CA GLU A 130 34.59 20.35 42.98
C GLU A 130 33.24 19.85 42.42
N GLU A 131 33.28 19.06 41.33
CA GLU A 131 32.07 18.50 40.74
C GLU A 131 31.41 17.44 41.64
N ILE A 132 32.21 16.58 42.29
CA ILE A 132 31.70 15.60 43.26
C ILE A 132 31.04 16.32 44.44
N GLU A 133 31.68 17.38 44.93
CA GLU A 133 31.15 18.22 46.01
C GLU A 133 29.79 18.84 45.63
N ALA A 134 29.70 19.43 44.44
CA ALA A 134 28.48 20.02 43.92
C ALA A 134 27.33 19.00 43.80
N VAL A 135 27.62 17.78 43.31
CA VAL A 135 26.64 16.69 43.23
C VAL A 135 26.17 16.27 44.63
N VAL A 136 27.09 16.14 45.59
CA VAL A 136 26.71 15.78 46.97
C VAL A 136 25.84 16.88 47.59
N HIS A 137 26.21 18.15 47.44
CA HIS A 137 25.41 19.28 47.90
C HIS A 137 24.00 19.24 47.27
N GLN A 138 23.90 19.10 45.95
CA GLN A 138 22.61 19.05 45.25
C GLN A 138 21.73 17.90 45.76
N CYS A 139 22.30 16.71 45.96
CA CYS A 139 21.58 15.59 46.55
C CYS A 139 21.10 15.89 47.99
N LEU A 140 21.94 16.46 48.84
CA LEU A 140 21.60 16.77 50.23
C LEU A 140 20.49 17.83 50.33
N THR A 141 20.39 18.78 49.39
CA THR A 141 19.29 19.75 49.36
C THR A 141 17.93 19.13 49.01
N GLN A 142 17.91 17.95 48.39
CA GLN A 142 16.68 17.28 47.92
C GLN A 142 16.20 16.17 48.87
N ILE A 143 17.00 15.82 49.88
CA ILE A 143 16.75 14.68 50.77
C ILE A 143 16.21 15.16 52.13
N ASP A 144 15.24 14.44 52.68
CA ASP A 144 14.69 14.70 54.01
C ASP A 144 15.72 14.51 55.13
N LYS A 145 15.62 15.36 56.15
CA LYS A 145 16.65 15.57 57.19
C LYS A 145 16.96 14.36 58.07
N ASP A 146 16.14 13.31 58.08
CA ASP A 146 16.34 12.09 58.89
C ASP A 146 16.91 10.89 58.11
N THR A 147 17.36 11.10 56.87
CA THR A 147 17.82 9.99 56.02
C THR A 147 19.31 9.73 56.21
N ARG A 148 19.70 8.45 56.36
CA ARG A 148 21.11 8.05 56.32
C ARG A 148 21.60 8.00 54.86
N VAL A 149 22.58 8.83 54.52
CA VAL A 149 23.16 8.91 53.16
C VAL A 149 24.55 8.28 53.14
N THR A 150 24.80 7.39 52.18
CA THR A 150 26.11 6.75 52.00
C THR A 150 26.70 7.13 50.64
N VAL A 151 27.86 7.77 50.65
CA VAL A 151 28.59 8.19 49.45
C VAL A 151 29.73 7.20 49.22
N ARG A 152 29.73 6.54 48.05
CA ARG A 152 30.76 5.57 47.65
C ARG A 152 31.66 6.21 46.60
N LEU A 153 32.96 6.20 46.85
CA LEU A 153 33.96 6.90 46.04
C LEU A 153 35.20 6.02 45.85
N HIS A 154 35.98 6.30 44.81
CA HIS A 154 37.28 5.66 44.62
C HIS A 154 38.21 5.96 45.82
N PRO A 155 38.99 4.98 46.32
CA PRO A 155 39.79 5.13 47.55
C PRO A 155 40.70 6.37 47.59
N ALA A 156 41.17 6.83 46.42
CA ALA A 156 42.03 8.00 46.30
C ALA A 156 41.33 9.33 46.66
N GLU A 157 40.01 9.42 46.47
CA GLU A 157 39.24 10.67 46.62
C GLU A 157 38.46 10.74 47.93
N VAL A 158 38.32 9.62 48.65
CA VAL A 158 37.45 9.50 49.84
C VAL A 158 37.80 10.51 50.92
N GLU A 159 39.09 10.68 51.23
CA GLU A 159 39.50 11.50 52.36
C GLU A 159 39.40 13.00 52.05
N LEU A 160 39.79 13.39 50.83
CA LEU A 160 39.70 14.77 50.35
C LEU A 160 38.23 15.25 50.33
N ILE A 161 37.34 14.43 49.78
CA ILE A 161 35.90 14.75 49.70
C ILE A 161 35.23 14.71 51.07
N ARG A 162 35.64 13.79 51.96
CA ARG A 162 35.11 13.72 53.34
C ARG A 162 35.35 15.02 54.09
N GLU A 163 36.54 15.60 53.95
CA GLU A 163 36.92 16.84 54.64
C GLU A 163 36.09 18.03 54.13
N GLN A 164 36.01 18.22 52.80
CA GLN A 164 35.29 19.33 52.16
C GLN A 164 33.76 19.24 52.35
N THR A 165 33.20 18.04 52.26
CA THR A 165 31.73 17.86 52.37
C THR A 165 31.23 18.02 53.80
N ARG A 166 32.10 17.88 54.81
CA ARG A 166 31.71 18.08 56.22
C ARG A 166 31.31 19.53 56.47
N GLU A 167 32.04 20.48 55.91
CA GLU A 167 31.70 21.91 55.98
C GLU A 167 30.34 22.20 55.30
N ILE A 168 30.03 21.49 54.21
CA ILE A 168 28.76 21.62 53.50
C ILE A 168 27.59 21.04 54.30
N ALA A 169 27.76 19.87 54.92
CA ALA A 169 26.72 19.25 55.72
C ALA A 169 26.31 20.16 56.89
N ASP A 170 27.28 20.79 57.53
CA ASP A 170 27.08 21.76 58.62
C ASP A 170 26.31 23.01 58.12
N ASN A 171 26.63 23.49 56.91
CA ASN A 171 25.95 24.64 56.29
C ASN A 171 24.53 24.34 55.78
N THR A 172 24.26 23.09 55.39
CA THR A 172 22.97 22.69 54.78
C THR A 172 21.91 22.28 55.83
N SER A 173 22.24 22.35 57.14
CA SER A 173 21.35 21.91 58.24
C SER A 173 20.81 20.48 58.03
N PHE A 174 21.68 19.59 57.53
CA PHE A 174 21.38 18.17 57.35
C PHE A 174 21.61 17.44 58.68
N ASP A 175 20.53 17.01 59.34
CA ASP A 175 20.57 16.32 60.64
C ASP A 175 20.79 14.79 60.49
N GLY A 176 20.93 14.33 59.24
CA GLY A 176 21.14 12.93 58.90
C GLY A 176 22.61 12.50 59.02
N LYS A 177 22.85 11.19 59.07
CA LYS A 177 24.21 10.63 59.11
C LYS A 177 24.78 10.46 57.70
N LEU A 178 25.84 11.20 57.38
CA LEU A 178 26.63 11.04 56.15
C LEU A 178 27.77 10.04 56.35
N VAL A 179 27.82 8.99 55.53
CA VAL A 179 28.84 7.93 55.62
C VAL A 179 29.60 7.81 54.30
N PHE A 180 30.92 7.96 54.33
CA PHE A 180 31.78 7.77 53.17
C PHE A 180 32.41 6.38 53.18
N THR A 181 32.25 5.64 52.08
CA THR A 181 32.82 4.29 51.90
C THR A 181 33.70 4.24 50.66
N ALA A 182 34.88 3.63 50.76
CA ALA A 182 35.75 3.41 49.62
C ALA A 182 35.25 2.24 48.77
N ASP A 183 35.13 2.45 47.46
CA ASP A 183 34.76 1.43 46.49
C ASP A 183 35.68 1.53 45.26
N PRO A 184 36.47 0.49 44.94
CA PRO A 184 37.43 0.52 43.84
C PRO A 184 36.80 0.25 42.46
N ARG A 185 35.47 0.10 42.37
CA ARG A 185 34.74 -0.22 41.13
C ARG A 185 34.43 0.98 40.26
#